data_AF-A0A432GQD4-F1
#
_entry.id   AF-A0A432GQD4-F1
#
_cell.length_a   1.000
_cell.length_b   1.000
_cell.length_c   1.000
_cell.angle_alpha   90.00
_cell.angle_beta   90.00
_cell.angle_gamma   90.00
#
_symmetry.space_group_name_H-M   'P 1'
#
loop_
_entity.id
_entity.type
_entity.pdbx_description
1 polymer ?
#
loop_
_entity_poly.entity_id
_entity_poly.type
_entity_poly.pdbx_seq_one_letter_code
_entity_poly.pdbx_strand_id
1 'polypeptide(L)'
;MYSCTFYISFQENAVLHIVNGDCAIEALKDSGIEGDFLSWLDVLHDGPVPEGLSLEELSEVRADFIADCDWAVLEKAKNAFQKRDIVSRKCHEYDEVVLWNSFELFDQLHIMQLLDGFAQTRDNFQHLSVIFTDDYLGRVSIEFLPQWLEKRESVSKKQLVLGQLGWKAFTAQTPELMFELAQQDTSVLPFLQSGLRLLRSFLQRSSD
;
A
#
# COMPACT_ATOMS: atom_id res chain seq x y z
N MET A 1 -19.29 -19.80 -41.16
CA MET A 1 -19.02 -18.46 -40.60
C MET A 1 -19.32 -18.56 -39.12
N TYR A 2 -18.34 -19.01 -38.32
CA TYR A 2 -18.52 -19.20 -36.88
C TYR A 2 -18.12 -17.90 -36.20
N SER A 3 -19.11 -17.16 -35.70
CA SER A 3 -18.89 -16.03 -34.80
C SER A 3 -18.47 -16.59 -33.46
N CYS A 4 -17.17 -16.53 -33.16
CA CYS A 4 -16.65 -16.83 -31.83
C CYS A 4 -16.76 -15.53 -31.01
N THR A 5 -17.90 -15.36 -30.34
CA THR A 5 -18.07 -14.31 -29.35
C THR A 5 -17.26 -14.75 -28.12
N PHE A 6 -16.09 -14.15 -27.92
CA PHE A 6 -15.37 -14.26 -26.65
C PHE A 6 -16.21 -13.58 -25.58
N TYR A 7 -16.94 -14.38 -24.80
CA TYR A 7 -17.47 -13.91 -23.53
C TYR A 7 -16.28 -13.80 -22.58
N ILE A 8 -15.87 -12.56 -22.27
CA ILE A 8 -15.15 -12.30 -21.03
C ILE A 8 -16.15 -12.60 -19.93
N SER A 9 -16.00 -13.76 -19.31
CA SER A 9 -16.66 -14.07 -18.05
C SER A 9 -16.15 -13.07 -17.01
N PHE A 10 -16.88 -11.98 -16.77
CA PHE A 10 -16.71 -11.21 -15.55
C PHE A 10 -17.11 -12.15 -14.40
N GLN A 11 -16.16 -12.53 -13.56
CA GLN A 11 -16.46 -13.18 -12.28
C GLN A 11 -17.43 -12.28 -11.50
N GLU A 12 -18.48 -12.85 -10.91
CA GLU A 12 -19.27 -12.12 -9.92
C GLU A 12 -18.34 -11.71 -8.75
N ASN A 13 -18.30 -10.42 -8.43
CA ASN A 13 -17.49 -9.77 -7.38
C ASN A 13 -15.96 -9.82 -7.61
N ALA A 14 -15.46 -8.96 -8.51
CA ALA A 14 -14.03 -8.80 -8.71
C ALA A 14 -13.39 -8.07 -7.52
N VAL A 15 -12.54 -8.76 -6.75
CA VAL A 15 -11.81 -8.20 -5.60
C VAL A 15 -10.34 -8.01 -5.95
N LEU A 16 -9.77 -6.85 -5.59
CA LEU A 16 -8.33 -6.61 -5.65
C LEU A 16 -7.74 -6.56 -4.24
N HIS A 17 -6.78 -7.44 -3.96
CA HIS A 17 -6.00 -7.42 -2.72
C HIS A 17 -4.67 -6.68 -2.92
N ILE A 18 -4.48 -5.57 -2.21
CA ILE A 18 -3.21 -4.85 -2.17
C ILE A 18 -2.44 -5.27 -0.92
N VAL A 19 -1.22 -5.76 -1.11
CA VAL A 19 -0.32 -6.23 -0.05
C VAL A 19 1.05 -5.58 -0.15
N ASN A 20 1.85 -5.72 0.89
CA ASN A 20 3.18 -5.13 0.98
C ASN A 20 4.21 -5.78 0.03
N GLY A 21 4.10 -7.08 -0.28
CA GLY A 21 5.07 -7.79 -1.09
C GLY A 21 4.61 -9.16 -1.61
N ASP A 22 5.44 -9.77 -2.46
CA ASP A 22 5.09 -11.00 -3.19
C ASP A 22 4.91 -12.21 -2.27
N CYS A 23 5.66 -12.31 -1.16
CA CYS A 23 5.47 -13.38 -0.18
C CYS A 23 4.04 -13.39 0.41
N ALA A 24 3.43 -12.21 0.61
CA ALA A 24 2.05 -12.11 1.07
C ALA A 24 1.07 -12.53 -0.03
N ILE A 25 1.36 -12.23 -1.30
CA ILE A 25 0.55 -12.71 -2.44
C ILE A 25 0.55 -14.24 -2.48
N GLU A 26 1.73 -14.87 -2.37
CA GLU A 26 1.86 -16.33 -2.35
C GLU A 26 1.05 -16.94 -1.20
N ALA A 27 1.20 -16.40 0.02
CA ALA A 27 0.45 -16.86 1.18
C ALA A 27 -1.08 -16.73 1.01
N LEU A 28 -1.56 -15.61 0.47
CA LEU A 28 -3.00 -15.40 0.21
C LEU A 28 -3.53 -16.40 -0.83
N LYS A 29 -2.80 -16.62 -1.94
CA LYS A 29 -3.17 -17.59 -2.97
C LYS A 29 -3.20 -19.01 -2.42
N ASP A 30 -2.19 -19.40 -1.66
CA ASP A 30 -2.09 -20.74 -1.06
C ASP A 30 -3.18 -20.97 0.00
N SER A 31 -3.71 -19.91 0.62
CA SER A 31 -4.85 -19.97 1.54
C SER A 31 -6.22 -20.13 0.84
N GLY A 32 -6.27 -20.10 -0.49
CA GLY A 32 -7.50 -20.21 -1.27
C GLY A 32 -8.32 -18.91 -1.34
N ILE A 33 -7.73 -17.77 -0.98
CA ILE A 33 -8.37 -16.46 -1.20
C ILE A 33 -8.40 -16.19 -2.72
N GLU A 34 -9.58 -15.90 -3.24
CA GLU A 34 -9.80 -15.57 -4.65
C GLU A 34 -9.77 -14.05 -4.87
N GLY A 35 -9.36 -13.65 -6.07
CA GLY A 35 -9.25 -12.25 -6.48
C GLY A 35 -7.97 -11.97 -7.25
N ASP A 36 -7.79 -10.71 -7.61
CA ASP A 36 -6.53 -10.21 -8.13
C ASP A 36 -5.64 -9.74 -6.98
N PHE A 37 -4.32 -9.75 -7.21
CA PHE A 37 -3.32 -9.42 -6.20
C PHE A 37 -2.34 -8.39 -6.74
N LEU A 38 -2.12 -7.35 -5.94
CA LEU A 38 -1.17 -6.29 -6.23
C LEU A 38 -0.15 -6.17 -5.10
N SER A 39 1.11 -6.35 -5.45
CA SER A 39 2.26 -6.13 -4.57
C SER A 39 2.67 -4.68 -4.67
N TRP A 40 2.63 -3.94 -3.56
CA TRP A 40 2.97 -2.52 -3.55
C TRP A 40 4.48 -2.29 -3.55
N LEU A 41 5.22 -3.15 -2.83
CA LEU A 41 6.67 -3.40 -2.88
C LEU A 41 7.56 -2.18 -3.15
N ASP A 42 7.54 -1.21 -2.23
CA ASP A 42 8.47 -0.06 -2.24
C ASP A 42 9.03 0.18 -0.83
N VAL A 43 10.35 0.18 -0.70
CA VAL A 43 11.06 0.43 0.56
C VAL A 43 11.13 1.93 0.86
N LEU A 44 9.97 2.52 1.13
CA LEU A 44 9.82 3.97 1.31
C LEU A 44 10.63 4.53 2.48
N HIS A 45 10.96 3.72 3.49
CA HIS A 45 11.76 4.19 4.64
C HIS A 45 13.25 4.37 4.33
N ASP A 46 13.69 4.06 3.11
CA ASP A 46 15.05 4.32 2.63
C ASP A 46 15.02 5.04 1.28
N GLY A 47 15.98 5.93 1.05
CA GLY A 47 16.07 6.75 -0.15
C GLY A 47 15.09 7.92 -0.23
N PRO A 48 15.12 8.67 -1.35
CA PRO A 48 14.32 9.88 -1.50
C PRO A 48 12.84 9.57 -1.75
N VAL A 49 11.95 10.32 -1.10
CA VAL A 49 10.50 10.34 -1.35
C VAL A 49 10.04 11.81 -1.40
N PRO A 50 10.32 12.53 -2.49
CA PRO A 50 10.04 13.96 -2.58
C PRO A 50 8.53 14.26 -2.59
N GLU A 51 8.14 15.36 -1.96
CA GLU A 51 6.77 15.88 -2.01
C GLU A 51 6.37 16.34 -3.43
N GLY A 52 5.07 16.33 -3.70
CA GLY A 52 4.46 16.98 -4.87
C GLY A 52 4.55 16.20 -6.18
N LEU A 53 5.08 14.96 -6.15
CA LEU A 53 5.07 14.07 -7.31
C LEU A 53 3.76 13.27 -7.40
N SER A 54 3.35 12.97 -8.62
CA SER A 54 2.38 11.89 -8.90
C SER A 54 2.95 10.52 -8.51
N LEU A 55 2.09 9.50 -8.44
CA LEU A 55 2.53 8.13 -8.15
C LEU A 55 3.55 7.64 -9.18
N GLU A 56 3.31 7.91 -10.47
CA GLU A 56 4.18 7.51 -11.57
C GLU A 56 5.51 8.27 -11.59
N GLU A 57 5.51 9.59 -11.32
CA GLU A 57 6.76 10.36 -11.20
C GLU A 57 7.58 9.87 -10.00
N LEU A 58 6.92 9.58 -8.87
CA LEU A 58 7.59 9.00 -7.72
C LEU A 58 8.15 7.60 -8.06
N SER A 59 7.40 6.76 -8.77
CA SER A 59 7.88 5.45 -9.24
C SER A 59 9.20 5.52 -10.00
N GLU A 60 9.40 6.56 -10.82
CA GLU A 60 10.67 6.76 -11.55
C GLU A 60 11.83 7.03 -10.57
N VAL A 61 11.64 7.96 -9.63
CA VAL A 61 12.63 8.27 -8.57
C VAL A 61 12.97 7.02 -7.75
N ARG A 62 11.94 6.24 -7.39
CA ARG A 62 12.10 5.04 -6.57
C ARG A 62 12.78 3.90 -7.33
N ALA A 63 12.49 3.74 -8.62
CA ALA A 63 13.16 2.76 -9.47
C ALA A 63 14.65 3.06 -9.63
N ASP A 64 15.02 4.33 -9.82
CA ASP A 64 16.41 4.76 -9.91
C ASP A 64 17.14 4.52 -8.58
N PHE A 65 16.54 4.89 -7.43
CA PHE A 65 17.12 4.63 -6.11
C PHE A 65 17.36 3.14 -5.84
N ILE A 66 16.37 2.29 -6.12
CA ILE A 66 16.49 0.82 -5.94
C ILE A 66 17.62 0.24 -6.80
N ALA A 67 17.85 0.80 -7.99
CA ALA A 67 18.94 0.40 -8.87
C ALA A 67 20.30 0.87 -8.34
N ASP A 68 20.38 2.10 -7.84
CA ASP A 68 21.61 2.65 -7.25
C ASP A 68 22.05 1.89 -5.99
N CYS A 69 21.12 1.26 -5.27
CA CYS A 69 21.40 0.39 -4.15
C CYS A 69 21.78 -1.05 -4.53
N ASP A 70 21.86 -1.39 -5.83
CA ASP A 70 22.06 -2.75 -6.35
C ASP A 70 21.00 -3.77 -5.89
N TRP A 71 19.82 -3.31 -5.46
CA TRP A 71 18.74 -4.20 -5.01
C TRP A 71 17.96 -4.82 -6.15
N ALA A 72 17.89 -4.13 -7.29
CA ALA A 72 17.37 -4.68 -8.54
C ALA A 72 18.02 -4.00 -9.75
N VAL A 73 18.01 -4.69 -10.89
CA VAL A 73 18.36 -4.05 -12.18
C VAL A 73 17.32 -2.98 -12.48
N LEU A 74 17.76 -1.78 -12.90
CA LEU A 74 16.90 -0.64 -13.18
C LEU A 74 15.65 -0.97 -14.01
N GLU A 75 15.86 -1.70 -15.11
CA GLU A 75 14.77 -2.09 -16.00
C GLU A 75 13.75 -3.00 -15.29
N LYS A 76 14.20 -3.88 -14.39
CA LYS A 76 13.27 -4.70 -13.59
C LYS A 76 12.49 -3.86 -12.59
N ALA A 77 13.14 -2.90 -11.93
CA ALA A 77 12.47 -1.99 -11.00
C ALA A 77 11.42 -1.14 -11.73
N LYS A 78 11.78 -0.51 -12.85
CA LYS A 78 10.85 0.27 -13.69
C LYS A 78 9.66 -0.56 -14.15
N ASN A 79 9.89 -1.78 -14.64
CA ASN A 79 8.81 -2.67 -15.06
C ASN A 79 7.90 -3.10 -13.89
N ALA A 80 8.44 -3.29 -12.68
CA ALA A 80 7.64 -3.63 -11.51
C ALA A 80 6.73 -2.45 -11.11
N PHE A 81 7.28 -1.24 -11.02
CA PHE A 81 6.49 -0.04 -10.73
C PHE A 81 5.44 0.26 -11.82
N GLN A 82 5.81 0.16 -13.10
CA GLN A 82 4.85 0.38 -14.20
C GLN A 82 3.67 -0.59 -14.13
N LYS A 83 3.91 -1.87 -13.82
CA LYS A 83 2.84 -2.85 -13.60
C LYS A 83 1.96 -2.44 -12.43
N ARG A 84 2.56 -2.04 -11.31
CA ARG A 84 1.83 -1.57 -10.13
C ARG A 84 0.95 -0.38 -10.45
N ASP A 85 1.49 0.62 -11.13
CA ASP A 85 0.79 1.87 -11.44
C ASP A 85 -0.34 1.67 -12.47
N ILE A 86 -0.17 0.73 -13.41
CA ILE A 86 -1.25 0.34 -14.34
C ILE A 86 -2.42 -0.29 -13.58
N VAL A 87 -2.16 -1.22 -12.64
CA VAL A 87 -3.21 -1.85 -11.84
C VAL A 87 -3.85 -0.82 -10.91
N SER A 88 -3.04 0.02 -10.26
CA SER A 88 -3.51 1.07 -9.35
C SER A 88 -4.52 2.02 -10.01
N ARG A 89 -4.24 2.46 -11.26
CA ARG A 89 -5.17 3.31 -12.03
C ARG A 89 -6.50 2.62 -12.35
N LYS A 90 -6.52 1.29 -12.39
CA LYS A 90 -7.69 0.48 -12.70
C LYS A 90 -8.39 -0.09 -11.47
N CYS A 91 -7.95 0.26 -10.26
CA CYS A 91 -8.58 -0.24 -9.03
C CYS A 91 -10.10 0.06 -8.96
N HIS A 92 -10.57 1.12 -9.63
CA HIS A 92 -11.99 1.48 -9.71
C HIS A 92 -12.85 0.51 -10.54
N GLU A 93 -12.23 -0.37 -11.34
CA GLU A 93 -12.91 -1.42 -12.11
C GLU A 93 -13.29 -2.63 -11.23
N TYR A 94 -12.78 -2.71 -10.00
CA TYR A 94 -13.07 -3.76 -9.03
C TYR A 94 -14.28 -3.41 -8.14
N ASP A 95 -15.02 -4.42 -7.71
CA ASP A 95 -16.16 -4.27 -6.80
C ASP A 95 -15.70 -3.96 -5.37
N GLU A 96 -14.54 -4.50 -4.98
CA GLU A 96 -13.89 -4.23 -3.69
C GLU A 96 -12.36 -4.17 -3.86
N VAL A 97 -11.74 -3.18 -3.22
CA VAL A 97 -10.29 -3.13 -3.01
C VAL A 97 -10.02 -3.36 -1.53
N VAL A 98 -9.21 -4.38 -1.21
CA VAL A 98 -8.84 -4.73 0.17
C VAL A 98 -7.36 -4.42 0.39
N LEU A 99 -7.10 -3.52 1.34
CA LEU A 99 -5.74 -3.17 1.79
C LEU A 99 -5.35 -4.07 2.96
N TRP A 100 -4.28 -4.84 2.82
CA TRP A 100 -3.71 -5.61 3.92
C TRP A 100 -2.59 -4.81 4.56
N ASN A 101 -2.72 -4.49 5.85
CA ASN A 101 -1.77 -3.69 6.59
C ASN A 101 -1.26 -4.43 7.83
N SER A 102 0.03 -4.75 7.84
CA SER A 102 0.72 -5.27 9.02
C SER A 102 1.23 -4.12 9.92
N PHE A 103 1.69 -4.45 11.13
CA PHE A 103 2.28 -3.48 12.07
C PHE A 103 3.65 -2.92 11.64
N GLU A 104 4.26 -3.47 10.59
CA GLU A 104 5.62 -3.12 10.17
C GLU A 104 5.72 -1.67 9.65
N LEU A 105 6.86 -1.01 9.87
CA LEU A 105 7.09 0.35 9.37
C LEU A 105 6.86 0.43 7.84
N PHE A 106 7.28 -0.60 7.13
CA PHE A 106 7.10 -0.73 5.69
C PHE A 106 5.62 -0.60 5.30
N ASP A 107 4.74 -1.38 5.94
CA ASP A 107 3.29 -1.32 5.77
C ASP A 107 2.69 0.03 6.21
N GLN A 108 3.22 0.66 7.27
CA GLN A 108 2.72 1.96 7.72
C GLN A 108 3.00 3.09 6.71
N LEU A 109 4.10 3.02 5.96
CA LEU A 109 4.37 3.98 4.89
C LEU A 109 3.48 3.73 3.67
N HIS A 110 3.28 2.46 3.30
CA HIS A 110 2.37 2.08 2.21
C HIS A 110 0.94 2.50 2.46
N ILE A 111 0.40 2.26 3.66
CA ILE A 111 -0.99 2.61 3.96
C ILE A 111 -1.22 4.11 3.92
N MET A 112 -0.24 4.94 4.34
CA MET A 112 -0.34 6.40 4.19
C MET A 112 -0.40 6.81 2.72
N GLN A 113 0.49 6.30 1.89
CA GLN A 113 0.51 6.59 0.44
C GLN A 113 -0.78 6.14 -0.26
N LEU A 114 -1.24 4.92 0.04
CA LEU A 114 -2.46 4.34 -0.53
C LEU A 114 -3.68 5.18 -0.14
N LEU A 115 -3.84 5.49 1.15
CA LEU A 115 -4.99 6.27 1.63
C LEU A 115 -4.98 7.71 1.09
N ASP A 116 -3.81 8.32 0.90
CA ASP A 116 -3.70 9.60 0.21
C ASP A 116 -4.22 9.52 -1.24
N GLY A 117 -3.76 8.53 -2.01
CA GLY A 117 -4.22 8.31 -3.38
C GLY A 117 -5.72 7.99 -3.48
N PHE A 118 -6.23 7.13 -2.60
CA PHE A 118 -7.65 6.77 -2.56
C PHE A 118 -8.54 7.93 -2.11
N ALA A 119 -8.05 8.83 -1.24
CA ALA A 119 -8.82 10.00 -0.83
C ALA A 119 -9.09 10.95 -2.01
N GLN A 120 -8.16 11.05 -2.96
CA GLN A 120 -8.30 11.88 -4.16
C GLN A 120 -9.32 11.33 -5.17
N THR A 121 -9.62 10.02 -5.08
CA THR A 121 -10.45 9.29 -6.05
C THR A 121 -11.60 8.52 -5.39
N ARG A 122 -11.94 8.86 -4.14
CA ARG A 122 -12.82 8.03 -3.28
C ARG A 122 -14.18 7.72 -3.91
N ASP A 123 -14.75 8.66 -4.65
CA ASP A 123 -16.07 8.52 -5.28
C ASP A 123 -16.08 7.52 -6.45
N ASN A 124 -14.90 7.10 -6.93
CA ASN A 124 -14.76 6.13 -8.01
C ASN A 124 -14.85 4.67 -7.53
N PHE A 125 -14.86 4.42 -6.23
CA PHE A 125 -14.83 3.06 -5.66
C PHE A 125 -16.16 2.67 -5.05
N GLN A 126 -16.63 1.47 -5.40
CA GLN A 126 -17.78 0.84 -4.75
C GLN A 126 -17.45 0.52 -3.29
N HIS A 127 -16.42 -0.29 -3.06
CA HIS A 127 -15.96 -0.67 -1.72
C HIS A 127 -14.45 -0.56 -1.59
N LEU A 128 -14.01 0.11 -0.53
CA LEU A 128 -12.62 0.14 -0.09
C LEU A 128 -12.58 -0.37 1.34
N SER A 129 -11.83 -1.44 1.55
CA SER A 129 -11.72 -2.14 2.82
C SER A 129 -10.28 -2.24 3.27
N VAL A 130 -10.06 -2.37 4.57
CA VAL A 130 -8.73 -2.53 5.18
C VAL A 130 -8.76 -3.64 6.22
N ILE A 131 -7.65 -4.37 6.30
CA ILE A 131 -7.38 -5.38 7.33
C ILE A 131 -6.14 -4.91 8.08
N PHE A 132 -6.26 -4.78 9.40
CA PHE A 132 -5.12 -4.56 10.30
C PHE A 132 -4.75 -5.89 10.96
N THR A 133 -3.48 -6.26 10.86
CA THR A 133 -2.93 -7.46 11.52
C THR A 133 -1.68 -7.14 12.33
N ASP A 134 -1.59 -7.73 13.52
CA ASP A 134 -0.43 -7.64 14.41
C ASP A 134 0.59 -8.77 14.18
N ASP A 135 0.50 -9.45 13.04
CA ASP A 135 1.40 -10.52 12.62
C ASP A 135 1.92 -10.30 11.18
N TYR A 136 2.98 -11.00 10.80
CA TYR A 136 3.67 -10.83 9.53
C TYR A 136 2.89 -11.49 8.39
N LEU A 137 2.39 -10.68 7.45
CA LEU A 137 1.58 -11.16 6.30
C LEU A 137 2.28 -12.26 5.49
N GLY A 138 3.60 -12.18 5.32
CA GLY A 138 4.38 -13.17 4.57
C GLY A 138 4.84 -14.39 5.39
N ARG A 139 4.51 -14.50 6.68
CA ARG A 139 4.96 -15.60 7.57
C ARG A 139 3.85 -16.26 8.37
N VAL A 140 2.64 -15.70 8.36
CA VAL A 140 1.49 -16.31 9.03
C VAL A 140 1.16 -17.67 8.41
N SER A 141 0.67 -18.61 9.24
CA SER A 141 0.10 -19.85 8.68
C SER A 141 -1.08 -19.50 7.77
N ILE A 142 -1.04 -20.01 6.54
CA ILE A 142 -2.05 -19.78 5.50
C ILE A 142 -3.48 -20.13 5.99
N GLU A 143 -3.60 -21.02 6.97
CA GLU A 143 -4.86 -21.45 7.58
C GLU A 143 -5.64 -20.31 8.26
N PHE A 144 -4.97 -19.24 8.70
CA PHE A 144 -5.59 -18.10 9.39
C PHE A 144 -6.02 -16.98 8.45
N LEU A 145 -5.48 -16.92 7.22
CA LEU A 145 -5.73 -15.82 6.29
C LEU A 145 -7.20 -15.65 5.90
N PRO A 146 -7.99 -16.71 5.64
CA PRO A 146 -9.42 -16.56 5.37
C PRO A 146 -10.18 -15.92 6.55
N GLN A 147 -9.82 -16.26 7.79
CA GLN A 147 -10.42 -15.67 8.98
C GLN A 147 -10.05 -14.20 9.16
N TRP A 148 -8.87 -13.79 8.68
CA TRP A 148 -8.48 -12.37 8.67
C TRP A 148 -9.26 -11.58 7.62
N LEU A 149 -9.51 -12.19 6.45
CA LEU A 149 -10.33 -11.56 5.41
C LEU A 149 -11.75 -11.25 5.90
N GLU A 150 -12.31 -12.08 6.78
CA GLU A 150 -13.60 -11.83 7.44
C GLU A 150 -13.58 -10.62 8.40
N LYS A 151 -12.40 -10.22 8.89
CA LYS A 151 -12.24 -9.07 9.80
C LYS A 151 -12.05 -7.74 9.05
N ARG A 152 -12.07 -7.74 7.71
CA ARG A 152 -11.91 -6.50 6.95
C ARG A 152 -13.02 -5.51 7.29
N GLU A 153 -12.63 -4.25 7.44
CA GLU A 153 -13.54 -3.16 7.72
C GLU A 153 -13.53 -2.15 6.58
N SER A 154 -14.64 -1.43 6.40
CA SER A 154 -14.68 -0.36 5.40
C SER A 154 -13.76 0.78 5.81
N VAL A 155 -12.95 1.27 4.86
CA VAL A 155 -12.08 2.43 5.09
C VAL A 155 -12.94 3.67 5.37
N SER A 156 -12.78 4.19 6.58
CA SER A 156 -13.50 5.36 7.09
C SER A 156 -12.92 6.67 6.54
N LYS A 157 -13.74 7.73 6.57
CA LYS A 157 -13.28 9.09 6.25
C LYS A 157 -12.13 9.55 7.15
N LYS A 158 -12.12 9.13 8.43
CA LYS A 158 -11.04 9.47 9.36
C LYS A 158 -9.72 8.81 8.97
N GLN A 159 -9.76 7.56 8.51
CA GLN A 159 -8.58 6.86 7.99
C GLN A 159 -8.04 7.55 6.73
N LEU A 160 -8.91 7.92 5.78
CA LEU A 160 -8.49 8.67 4.58
C LEU A 160 -7.80 10.00 4.95
N VAL A 161 -8.42 10.80 5.82
CA VAL A 161 -7.84 12.07 6.28
C VAL A 161 -6.50 11.86 6.97
N LEU A 162 -6.39 10.85 7.85
CA LEU A 162 -5.14 10.56 8.53
C LEU A 162 -4.05 10.06 7.56
N GLY A 163 -4.42 9.27 6.55
CA GLY A 163 -3.52 8.85 5.47
C GLY A 163 -2.95 10.03 4.69
N GLN A 164 -3.80 10.99 4.29
CA GLN A 164 -3.36 12.23 3.62
C GLN A 164 -2.42 13.06 4.48
N LEU A 165 -2.76 13.26 5.77
CA LEU A 165 -1.89 13.97 6.70
C LEU A 165 -0.55 13.25 6.90
N GLY A 166 -0.60 11.93 7.02
CA GLY A 166 0.57 11.06 7.16
C GLY A 166 1.49 11.12 5.95
N TRP A 167 0.94 10.96 4.76
CA TRP A 167 1.70 11.03 3.51
C TRP A 167 2.35 12.40 3.32
N LYS A 168 1.57 13.47 3.50
CA LYS A 168 2.08 14.84 3.44
C LYS A 168 3.22 15.09 4.44
N ALA A 169 3.07 14.61 5.68
CA ALA A 169 4.09 14.77 6.70
C ALA A 169 5.35 13.96 6.40
N PHE A 170 5.20 12.78 5.80
CA PHE A 170 6.31 11.89 5.46
C PHE A 170 7.15 12.41 4.28
N THR A 171 6.52 12.98 3.25
CA THR A 171 7.22 13.50 2.07
C THR A 171 7.73 14.94 2.22
N ALA A 172 7.38 15.61 3.33
CA ALA A 172 7.77 16.99 3.58
C ALA A 172 9.29 17.15 3.61
N GLN A 173 9.78 18.30 3.14
CA GLN A 173 11.21 18.60 3.09
C GLN A 173 11.87 18.63 4.48
N THR A 174 11.08 18.81 5.53
CA THR A 174 11.54 18.98 6.90
C THR A 174 10.67 18.15 7.85
N PRO A 175 11.23 17.64 8.98
CA PRO A 175 10.57 16.60 9.79
C PRO A 175 9.48 17.13 10.74
N GLU A 176 9.24 18.44 10.78
CA GLU A 176 8.35 19.07 11.77
C GLU A 176 6.92 18.56 11.66
N LEU A 177 6.38 18.44 10.44
CA LEU A 177 5.02 17.91 10.22
C LEU A 177 4.89 16.48 10.74
N MET A 178 5.93 15.66 10.60
CA MET A 178 5.94 14.30 11.13
C MET A 178 5.98 14.30 12.66
N PHE A 179 6.77 15.20 13.27
CA PHE A 179 6.81 15.35 14.73
C PHE A 179 5.47 15.83 15.30
N GLU A 180 4.81 16.78 14.62
CA GLU A 180 3.47 17.23 14.97
C GLU A 180 2.45 16.10 14.89
N LEU A 181 2.46 15.34 13.78
CA LEU A 181 1.58 14.19 13.60
C LEU A 181 1.77 13.14 14.71
N ALA A 182 3.02 12.90 15.12
CA ALA A 182 3.34 11.96 16.20
C ALA A 182 2.81 12.39 17.58
N GLN A 183 2.34 13.64 17.75
CA GLN A 183 1.66 14.11 18.96
C GLN A 183 0.13 14.02 18.86
N GLN A 184 -0.43 13.68 17.70
CA GLN A 184 -1.87 13.58 17.49
C GLN A 184 -2.40 12.18 17.82
N ASP A 185 -3.72 12.06 17.91
CA ASP A 185 -4.39 10.76 18.00
C ASP A 185 -4.43 10.10 16.61
N THR A 186 -3.63 9.05 16.46
CA THR A 186 -3.52 8.26 15.23
C THR A 186 -4.26 6.93 15.30
N SER A 187 -5.07 6.69 16.35
CA SER A 187 -5.66 5.38 16.68
C SER A 187 -6.56 4.75 15.61
N VAL A 188 -7.08 5.53 14.67
CA VAL A 188 -7.83 5.01 13.51
C VAL A 188 -6.96 4.24 12.52
N LEU A 189 -5.63 4.41 12.59
CA LEU A 189 -4.62 3.56 11.96
C LEU A 189 -3.80 2.92 13.10
N PRO A 190 -4.19 1.74 13.61
CA PRO A 190 -3.77 1.21 14.90
C PRO A 190 -2.24 1.14 15.13
N PHE A 191 -1.47 0.91 14.06
CA PHE A 191 -0.02 0.74 14.14
C PHE A 191 0.78 1.99 13.78
N LEU A 192 0.12 3.05 13.29
CA LEU A 192 0.80 4.23 12.77
C LEU A 192 1.66 4.92 13.83
N GLN A 193 1.17 5.01 15.07
CA GLN A 193 1.93 5.62 16.16
C GLN A 193 3.29 4.93 16.40
N SER A 194 3.35 3.61 16.25
CA SER A 194 4.60 2.85 16.38
C SER A 194 5.53 3.11 15.18
N GLY A 195 4.99 3.16 13.96
CA GLY A 195 5.73 3.52 12.75
C GLY A 195 6.36 4.93 12.85
N LEU A 196 5.59 5.93 13.28
CA LEU A 196 6.07 7.31 13.46
C LEU A 196 7.23 7.41 14.47
N ARG A 197 7.19 6.65 15.56
CA ARG A 197 8.31 6.59 16.53
C ARG A 197 9.58 6.03 15.90
N LEU A 198 9.46 4.99 15.07
CA LEU A 198 10.60 4.40 14.38
C LEU A 198 11.19 5.40 13.37
N LEU A 199 10.37 6.03 12.53
CA LEU A 199 10.80 7.07 11.58
C LEU A 199 11.55 8.21 12.27
N ARG A 200 11.01 8.70 13.39
CA ARG A 200 11.67 9.73 14.19
C ARG A 200 13.07 9.31 14.63
N SER A 201 13.26 8.05 15.02
CA SER A 201 14.57 7.56 15.43
C SER A 201 15.58 7.52 14.27
N PHE A 202 15.13 7.28 13.04
CA PHE A 202 16.00 7.31 11.85
C PHE A 202 16.41 8.73 11.45
N LEU A 203 15.46 9.67 11.46
CA LEU A 203 15.71 11.07 11.08
C LEU A 203 16.64 11.79 12.08
N GLN A 204 16.49 11.49 13.37
CA GLN A 204 17.39 12.04 14.40
C GLN A 204 18.83 11.54 14.24
N ARG A 205 19.03 10.27 13.86
CA ARG A 205 20.37 9.70 13.64
C ARG A 205 21.07 10.20 12.38
N SER A 206 20.31 10.71 11.41
CA SER A 206 20.85 11.21 10.14
C SER A 206 21.23 12.69 10.20
N SER A 207 20.92 13.36 11.32
CA SER A 207 21.19 14.78 11.56
C SER A 207 22.41 15.01 12.48
N ASP A 208 23.00 13.93 13.00
CA ASP A 208 24.21 13.89 13.84
C ASP A 208 25.42 13.42 13.02
#